data_AF-A0A8S0HDE7-F1
#
_entry.id   AF-A0A8S0HDE7-F1
#
_cell.length_a   1.000
_cell.length_b   1.000
_cell.length_c   1.000
_cell.angle_alpha   90.00
_cell.angle_beta   90.00
_cell.angle_gamma   90.00
#
_symmetry.space_group_name_H-M   'P 1'
#
loop_
_entity.id
_entity.type
_entity.pdbx_description
1 polymer ?
#
loop_
_entity_poly.entity_id
_entity_poly.type
_entity_poly.pdbx_seq_one_letter_code
_entity_poly.pdbx_strand_id
1 'polypeptide(L)' 'MSFTPANRLFPATRLRRNRRDDFSRRLVRENRLSVDDLILPVFVLEGENRREAVASMPGSSA' A
#
# COMPACT_ATOMS: atom_id res chain seq x y z
N MET A 1 2.19 -20.49 12.80
CA MET A 1 0.75 -20.13 12.74
C MET A 1 0.10 -20.98 11.67
N SER A 2 -0.57 -22.08 12.03
CA SER A 2 -1.35 -22.86 11.05
C SER A 2 -2.75 -22.27 10.94
N PHE A 3 -3.18 -21.91 9.73
CA PHE A 3 -4.56 -21.57 9.48
C PHE A 3 -5.42 -22.84 9.42
N THR A 4 -6.43 -22.95 10.26
CA THR A 4 -7.44 -24.02 10.17
C THR A 4 -8.68 -23.48 9.46
N PRO A 5 -9.03 -23.99 8.26
CA PRO A 5 -10.25 -23.56 7.59
C PRO A 5 -11.48 -24.08 8.34
N ALA A 6 -12.34 -23.17 8.77
CA ALA A 6 -13.70 -23.53 9.18
C ALA A 6 -14.52 -23.98 7.95
N ASN A 7 -15.47 -24.90 8.13
CA ASN A 7 -16.34 -25.39 7.05
C ASN A 7 -17.32 -24.29 6.57
N ARG A 8 -16.83 -23.36 5.75
CA ARG A 8 -17.56 -22.21 5.20
C ARG A 8 -18.02 -22.52 3.78
N LEU A 9 -19.26 -22.97 3.65
CA LEU A 9 -19.84 -23.34 2.36
C LEU A 9 -20.72 -22.23 1.78
N PHE A 10 -20.73 -22.13 0.46
CA PHE A 10 -21.76 -21.38 -0.27
C PHE A 10 -23.10 -22.14 -0.19
N PRO A 11 -24.27 -21.47 -0.09
CA PRO A 11 -24.50 -20.03 -0.09
C PRO A 11 -24.47 -19.38 1.30
N ALA A 12 -24.25 -20.14 2.36
CA ALA A 12 -24.27 -19.67 3.75
C ALA A 12 -23.17 -18.61 3.99
N THR A 13 -21.94 -18.90 3.54
CA THR A 13 -20.83 -17.95 3.54
C THR A 13 -20.64 -17.37 2.13
N ARG A 14 -20.86 -16.06 1.99
CA ARG A 14 -20.62 -15.32 0.75
C ARG A 14 -19.64 -14.19 1.03
N LEU A 15 -18.37 -14.40 0.69
CA LEU A 15 -17.29 -13.42 0.92
C LEU A 15 -17.53 -12.07 0.21
N ARG A 16 -18.38 -12.06 -0.84
CA ARG A 16 -18.79 -10.84 -1.53
C ARG A 16 -19.65 -9.90 -0.67
N ARG A 17 -20.28 -10.39 0.42
CA ARG A 17 -21.08 -9.54 1.34
C ARG A 17 -20.24 -8.41 1.92
N ASN A 18 -19.07 -8.73 2.50
CA ASN A 18 -18.16 -7.72 3.05
C ASN A 18 -17.54 -6.81 1.98
N ARG A 19 -17.57 -7.22 0.71
CA ARG A 19 -17.04 -6.45 -0.43
C ARG A 19 -18.10 -5.60 -1.13
N ARG A 20 -19.35 -5.62 -0.70
CA ARG A 20 -20.46 -4.92 -1.37
C ARG A 20 -20.31 -3.40 -1.24
N ASP A 21 -20.22 -2.92 -0.02
CA ASP A 21 -20.27 -1.50 0.30
C ASP A 21 -18.92 -0.97 0.78
N ASP A 22 -18.69 0.33 0.67
CA ASP A 22 -17.42 0.95 1.09
C ASP A 22 -17.20 0.81 2.60
N PHE A 23 -18.22 1.08 3.40
CA PHE A 23 -18.12 0.99 4.85
C PHE A 23 -17.74 -0.43 5.31
N SER A 24 -18.32 -1.47 4.71
CA SER A 24 -18.01 -2.85 5.08
C SER A 24 -16.57 -3.21 4.71
N ARG A 25 -16.08 -2.76 3.54
CA ARG A 25 -14.69 -2.93 3.13
C ARG A 25 -13.71 -2.20 4.05
N ARG A 26 -14.07 -1.02 4.55
CA ARG A 26 -13.27 -0.27 5.52
C ARG A 26 -13.21 -0.97 6.88
N LEU A 27 -14.31 -1.56 7.34
CA LEU A 27 -14.38 -2.29 8.61
C LEU A 27 -13.53 -3.57 8.62
N VAL A 28 -13.48 -4.31 7.51
CA VAL A 28 -12.74 -5.59 7.43
C VAL A 28 -11.33 -5.47 6.86
N ARG A 29 -10.84 -4.25 6.60
CA ARG A 29 -9.52 -4.02 6.00
C ARG A 29 -8.42 -4.44 6.97
N GLU A 30 -7.52 -5.32 6.54
CA GLU A 30 -6.45 -5.83 7.38
C GLU A 30 -5.26 -4.87 7.51
N ASN A 31 -4.94 -4.12 6.44
CA ASN A 31 -3.76 -3.26 6.38
C ASN A 31 -4.12 -1.84 5.92
N ARG A 32 -3.42 -0.85 6.46
CA ARG A 32 -3.48 0.55 6.03
C ARG A 32 -2.06 1.08 5.90
N LEU A 33 -1.79 1.78 4.81
CA LEU A 33 -0.58 2.57 4.64
C LEU A 33 -0.85 4.01 5.13
N SER A 34 0.11 4.57 5.85
CA SER A 34 0.11 5.92 6.41
C SER A 34 1.42 6.63 6.09
N VAL A 35 1.51 7.93 6.39
CA VAL A 35 2.75 8.70 6.21
C VAL A 35 3.86 8.24 7.15
N ASP A 36 3.50 7.61 8.28
CA ASP A 36 4.45 7.07 9.26
C ASP A 36 5.23 5.86 8.70
N ASP A 37 4.73 5.25 7.63
CA ASP A 37 5.35 4.12 6.95
C ASP A 37 6.28 4.55 5.81
N LEU A 38 6.35 5.86 5.49
CA LEU A 38 7.06 6.36 4.32
C LEU A 38 8.46 6.88 4.67
N ILE A 39 9.44 6.47 3.88
CA ILE A 39 10.80 7.01 3.89
C ILE A 39 11.08 7.57 2.49
N LEU A 40 11.42 8.86 2.42
CA LEU A 40 11.80 9.53 1.17
C LEU A 40 13.32 9.58 1.02
N PRO A 41 13.94 8.73 0.19
CA PRO A 41 15.35 8.88 -0.13
C PRO A 41 15.58 10.13 -0.99
N VAL A 42 16.64 10.87 -0.70
CA VAL A 42 17.08 12.04 -1.47
C VAL A 42 18.51 11.83 -1.96
N PHE A 43 18.79 12.31 -3.16
CA PHE A 43 20.14 12.34 -3.74
C PHE A 43 20.76 13.71 -3.45
N VAL A 44 22.09 13.75 -3.24
CA VAL A 44 22.80 14.98 -2.87
C VAL A 44 23.96 15.20 -3.83
N LEU A 45 24.03 16.39 -4.42
CA LEU A 45 25.15 16.87 -5.21
C LEU A 45 25.96 17.92 -4.45
N GLU A 46 27.28 17.93 -4.67
CA GLU A 46 28.13 19.01 -4.21
C GLU A 46 28.00 20.25 -5.13
N GLY A 47 27.98 21.44 -4.52
CA GLY A 47 27.87 22.74 -5.19
C GLY A 47 26.60 23.51 -4.81
N GLU A 48 26.43 24.69 -5.39
CA GLU A 48 25.29 25.57 -5.13
C GLU A 48 24.26 25.55 -6.26
N ASN A 49 22.96 25.49 -5.92
CA ASN A 49 21.84 25.56 -6.86
C ASN A 49 21.93 24.57 -8.04
N ARG A 50 22.46 23.38 -7.78
CA ARG A 50 22.54 22.30 -8.76
C ARG A 50 21.32 21.39 -8.66
N ARG A 51 20.87 20.93 -9.83
CA ARG A 51 19.84 19.91 -9.95
C ARG A 51 20.07 19.10 -11.20
N GLU A 52 20.20 17.79 -11.08
CA GLU A 52 20.45 16.91 -12.21
C GLU A 52 19.39 15.81 -12.29
N ALA A 53 18.84 15.61 -13.49
CA ALA A 53 17.86 14.56 -13.71
C ALA A 53 18.55 13.20 -13.75
N VAL A 54 18.02 12.24 -13.00
CA VAL A 54 18.49 10.85 -13.06
C VAL A 54 17.76 10.16 -14.21
N ALA A 55 18.41 10.01 -15.36
CA ALA A 55 17.77 9.51 -16.59
C ALA A 55 17.07 8.14 -16.43
N SER A 56 17.61 7.26 -15.58
CA SER A 56 17.02 5.96 -15.27
C SER A 56 15.87 6.00 -14.27
N MET A 57 15.65 7.13 -13.57
CA MET A 57 14.61 7.33 -12.56
C MET A 57 13.77 8.58 -12.88
N PRO A 58 12.80 8.48 -13.81
CA PRO A 58 11.95 9.60 -14.18
C PRO A 58 11.24 10.21 -12.97
N GLY A 59 11.29 11.54 -12.84
CA GLY A 59 10.73 12.28 -11.70
C GLY A 59 11.66 12.41 -10.50
N SER A 60 12.84 11.77 -10.52
CA SER A 60 13.89 11.95 -9.51
C SER A 60 14.98 12.91 -10.00
N SER A 61 15.54 13.70 -9.10
CA SER A 61 16.68 14.57 -9.37
C SER A 61 17.64 14.60 -8.17
N ALA A 62 18.93 14.67 -8.45
CA ALA A 62 19.98 14.91 -7.46
C ALA A 62 20.32 16.39 -7.35
#